data_AF-A0AAV6GRS8-F1
#
_entry.id   AF-A0AAV6GRS8-F1
#
_cell.length_a   1.000
_cell.length_b   1.000
_cell.length_c   1.000
_cell.angle_alpha   90.00
_cell.angle_beta   90.00
_cell.angle_gamma   90.00
#
_symmetry.space_group_name_H-M   'P 1'
#
loop_
_entity.id
_entity.type
_entity.pdbx_description
1 polymer ?
#
loop_
_entity_poly.entity_id
_entity_poly.type
_entity_poly.pdbx_seq_one_letter_code
_entity_poly.pdbx_strand_id
1 'polypeptide(L)' 'MAMLSVPLVVVSCSFLVFQWLFHGVSPWLFSWLCPAFVHLPHTHRMEWNARTVSTVHALVVSHFSLYIFLFDEGINENPI' A
#
# COMPACT_ATOMS: atom_id res chain seq x y z
N MET A 1 1.69 -13.86 -25.57
CA MET A 1 0.40 -13.72 -24.86
C MET A 1 0.53 -13.87 -23.34
N ALA A 2 1.34 -14.80 -22.81
CA ALA A 2 1.55 -14.97 -21.37
C ALA A 2 2.35 -13.85 -20.65
N MET A 3 3.18 -13.07 -21.36
CA MET A 3 3.95 -11.98 -20.74
C MET A 3 3.10 -10.76 -20.33
N LEU A 4 1.93 -10.56 -20.94
CA LEU A 4 0.99 -9.48 -20.58
C LEU A 4 0.04 -9.87 -19.45
N SER A 5 -0.18 -11.18 -19.20
CA SER A 5 -1.12 -11.62 -18.18
C SER A 5 -0.61 -11.40 -16.76
N VAL A 6 0.70 -11.55 -16.50
CA VAL A 6 1.26 -11.37 -15.15
C VAL A 6 1.15 -9.91 -14.68
N PRO A 7 1.60 -8.89 -15.46
CA PRO A 7 1.44 -7.50 -15.04
C PRO A 7 -0.03 -7.10 -14.88
N LEU A 8 -0.92 -7.58 -15.76
CA LEU A 8 -2.35 -7.30 -15.67
C LEU A 8 -2.95 -7.85 -14.38
N VAL A 9 -2.65 -9.11 -14.03
CA VAL A 9 -3.10 -9.74 -12.78
C VAL A 9 -2.56 -8.97 -11.58
N VAL A 10 -1.28 -8.60 -11.57
CA VAL A 10 -0.67 -7.84 -10.48
C VAL A 10 -1.35 -6.47 -10.32
N VAL A 11 -1.60 -5.75 -11.41
CA VAL A 11 -2.28 -4.44 -11.38
C VAL A 11 -3.71 -4.58 -10.86
N SER A 12 -4.47 -5.54 -11.37
CA SER A 12 -5.84 -5.79 -10.94
C SER A 12 -5.92 -6.18 -9.46
N CYS A 13 -5.07 -7.11 -9.02
CA CYS A 13 -5.01 -7.52 -7.60
C CYS A 13 -4.59 -6.35 -6.70
N SER A 14 -3.57 -5.59 -7.10
CA SER A 14 -3.11 -4.41 -6.34
C SER A 14 -4.22 -3.38 -6.21
N PHE A 15 -4.94 -3.09 -7.29
CA PHE A 15 -6.09 -2.18 -7.26
C PHE A 15 -7.14 -2.64 -6.25
N LEU A 16 -7.53 -3.92 -6.29
CA LEU A 16 -8.52 -4.47 -5.36
C LEU A 16 -8.05 -4.40 -3.90
N VAL A 17 -6.78 -4.73 -3.63
CA VAL A 17 -6.21 -4.66 -2.28
C VAL A 17 -6.20 -3.22 -1.78
N PHE A 18 -5.75 -2.25 -2.58
CA PHE A 18 -5.72 -0.85 -2.15
C PHE A 18 -7.13 -0.26 -1.99
N GLN A 19 -8.09 -0.66 -2.82
CA GLN A 19 -9.50 -0.27 -2.63
C GLN A 19 -10.09 -0.85 -1.34
N TRP A 20 -9.78 -2.11 -1.03
CA TRP A 20 -10.22 -2.75 0.21
C TRP A 20 -9.58 -2.09 1.44
N LEU A 21 -8.30 -1.73 1.37
CA LEU A 21 -7.62 -0.97 2.43
C LEU A 21 -8.25 0.40 2.64
N PHE A 22 -8.59 1.12 1.57
CA PHE A 22 -9.18 2.45 1.62
C PHE A 22 -10.61 2.45 2.20
N HIS A 23 -11.47 1.56 1.70
CA HIS A 23 -12.89 1.55 2.04
C HIS A 23 -13.24 0.71 3.26
N GLY A 24 -12.45 -0.33 3.56
CA GLY A 24 -12.72 -1.27 4.64
C GLY A 24 -11.76 -1.13 5.80
N VAL A 25 -10.49 -1.46 5.58
CA VAL A 25 -9.50 -1.63 6.66
C VAL A 25 -9.22 -0.32 7.37
N SER A 26 -8.93 0.76 6.64
CA SER A 26 -8.63 2.06 7.23
C SER A 26 -9.77 2.56 8.14
N PRO A 27 -11.03 2.70 7.67
CA PRO A 27 -12.09 3.21 8.52
C PRO A 27 -12.41 2.29 9.70
N TRP A 28 -12.34 0.97 9.52
CA TRP A 28 -12.53 0.01 10.62
C TRP A 28 -11.45 0.17 11.69
N LEU A 29 -10.18 0.13 11.29
CA LEU A 29 -9.03 0.23 12.19
C LEU A 29 -9.03 1.54 12.97
N PHE A 30 -9.27 2.67 12.30
CA PHE A 30 -9.26 3.97 12.98
C PHE A 30 -10.53 4.24 13.77
N SER A 31 -11.68 3.66 13.43
CA SER A 31 -12.86 3.71 14.31
C SER A 31 -12.61 3.02 15.64
N TRP A 32 -11.76 1.99 15.65
CA TRP A 32 -11.39 1.25 16.86
C TRP A 32 -10.25 1.94 17.64
N LEU A 33 -9.18 2.37 16.96
CA LEU A 33 -8.02 3.00 17.60
C LEU A 33 -8.26 4.45 18.02
N CYS A 34 -9.04 5.21 17.25
CA CYS A 34 -9.20 6.64 17.41
C CYS A 34 -10.68 7.03 17.32
N PRO A 35 -11.45 7.03 18.42
CA PRO A 35 -12.89 7.39 18.39
C PRO A 35 -13.19 8.78 17.79
N ALA A 36 -12.22 9.71 17.86
CA ALA A 36 -12.30 11.02 17.22
C ALA A 36 -12.38 10.94 15.67
N PHE A 37 -11.87 9.87 15.05
CA PHE A 37 -11.94 9.64 13.61
C PHE A 37 -13.39 9.58 13.10
N VAL A 38 -14.31 9.03 13.90
CA VAL A 38 -15.73 8.90 13.54
C VAL A 38 -16.42 10.27 13.47
N HIS A 39 -15.92 11.24 14.22
CA HIS A 39 -16.46 12.61 14.29
C HIS A 39 -15.88 13.52 13.19
N LEU A 40 -14.93 13.06 12.40
CA LEU A 40 -14.35 13.86 11.32
C LEU A 40 -15.36 14.05 10.18
N PRO A 41 -15.38 15.25 9.55
CA PRO A 41 -16.11 15.47 8.32
C PRO A 41 -15.72 14.43 7.25
N HIS A 42 -16.68 14.09 6.39
CA HIS A 42 -16.49 13.07 5.35
C HIS A 42 -15.23 13.29 4.49
N THR A 43 -14.98 14.54 4.08
CA THR A 43 -13.80 14.93 3.29
C THR A 43 -12.50 14.60 4.01
N HIS A 44 -12.40 14.90 5.31
CA HIS A 44 -11.20 14.63 6.10
C HIS A 44 -11.00 13.13 6.33
N ARG A 45 -12.09 12.35 6.43
CA ARG A 45 -12.00 10.88 6.52
C ARG A 45 -11.47 10.26 5.22
N MET A 46 -11.89 10.78 4.07
CA MET A 46 -11.34 10.33 2.77
C MET A 46 -9.86 10.66 2.65
N GLU A 47 -9.46 11.87 3.02
CA GLU A 47 -8.05 12.27 3.01
C GLU A 47 -7.23 11.41 3.96
N TRP A 48 -7.74 11.15 5.16
CA TRP A 48 -7.11 10.27 6.14
C TRP A 48 -6.89 8.86 5.56
N ASN A 49 -7.95 8.26 5.01
CA ASN A 49 -7.87 6.94 4.38
C ASN A 49 -6.87 6.93 3.22
N ALA A 50 -6.82 8.00 2.41
CA ALA A 50 -5.87 8.13 1.31
C ALA A 50 -4.43 8.18 1.84
N ARG A 51 -4.17 8.98 2.87
CA ARG A 51 -2.85 9.08 3.52
C ARG A 51 -2.42 7.75 4.12
N THR A 52 -3.32 7.04 4.81
CA THR A 52 -3.04 5.70 5.36
C THR A 52 -2.63 4.72 4.25
N VAL A 53 -3.43 4.63 3.18
CA VAL A 53 -3.14 3.71 2.07
C VAL A 53 -1.79 4.02 1.43
N SER A 54 -1.47 5.30 1.23
CA SER A 54 -0.17 5.73 0.70
C SER A 54 0.98 5.37 1.65
N THR A 55 0.81 5.52 2.96
CA THR A 55 1.82 5.10 3.95
C THR A 55 2.03 3.59 3.91
N VAL A 56 0.95 2.79 3.85
CA VAL A 56 1.06 1.33 3.73
C VAL A 56 1.79 0.95 2.44
N HIS A 57 1.44 1.57 1.31
CA HIS A 57 2.13 1.34 0.04
C HIS A 57 3.62 1.67 0.14
N ALA A 58 3.97 2.83 0.69
CA ALA A 58 5.35 3.23 0.89
C ALA A 58 6.12 2.23 1.76
N LEU A 59 5.55 1.76 2.87
CA LEU A 59 6.17 0.75 3.72
C LEU A 59 6.44 -0.56 2.98
N VAL A 60 5.48 -1.03 2.18
CA VAL A 60 5.62 -2.25 1.39
C VAL A 60 6.75 -2.08 0.36
N VAL A 61 6.72 -1.01 -0.42
CA VAL A 61 7.75 -0.73 -1.44
C VAL A 61 9.12 -0.56 -0.79
N SER A 62 9.23 0.24 0.27
CA SER A 62 10.47 0.45 1.01
C SER A 62 11.02 -0.84 1.61
N HIS A 63 10.17 -1.75 2.09
CA HIS A 63 10.60 -3.04 2.61
C HIS A 63 11.22 -3.91 1.51
N PHE A 64 10.60 -3.99 0.33
CA PHE A 64 11.18 -4.70 -0.81
C PHE A 64 12.48 -4.05 -1.29
N SER A 65 12.53 -2.72 -1.38
CA SER A 65 13.74 -2.00 -1.74
C SER A 65 14.88 -2.25 -0.75
N LEU A 66 14.59 -2.25 0.54
CA LEU A 66 15.59 -2.52 1.58
C LEU A 66 16.08 -3.97 1.53
N TYR A 67 15.18 -4.93 1.31
CA TYR A 67 15.54 -6.34 1.14
C TYR A 67 16.52 -6.52 -0.03
N ILE A 68 16.19 -5.95 -1.19
CA ILE A 68 17.03 -6.01 -2.39
C ILE A 68 18.39 -5.37 -2.10
N PHE A 69 18.42 -4.19 -1.49
CA PHE A 69 19.67 -3.50 -1.14
C PHE A 69 20.60 -4.33 -0.23
N LEU A 70 20.03 -5.09 0.72
CA LEU A 70 20.81 -5.84 1.70
C LEU A 70 21.24 -7.24 1.22
N PHE A 71 20.45 -7.89 0.37
CA PHE A 71 20.58 -9.32 0.09
C PHE A 71 20.67 -9.67 -1.39
N ASP A 72 20.44 -8.73 -2.31
CA ASP A 72 20.62 -8.98 -3.73
C ASP A 72 22.11 -8.87 -4.09
N GLU A 73 22.78 -10.02 -4.11
CA GLU A 73 24.20 -10.14 -4.49
C GLU A 73 24.46 -9.60 -5.91
N GLY A 74 23.49 -9.75 -6.83
CA GLY A 74 23.61 -9.27 -8.20
C GLY A 74 23.69 -7.74 -8.31
N ILE A 75 22.93 -7.02 -7.49
CA ILE A 75 23.04 -5.55 -7.38
C ILE A 75 24.30 -5.14 -6.61
N ASN A 76 24.73 -5.91 -5.62
CA ASN A 76 25.93 -5.61 -4.84
C ASN A 76 27.22 -5.77 -5.67
N GLU A 77 27.27 -6.77 -6.56
CA GLU A 77 28.42 -7.01 -7.44
C GLU A 77 28.53 -6.01 -8.60
N ASN A 78 27.40 -5.51 -9.11
CA ASN A 78 27.35 -4.47 -10.13
C ASN A 78 26.28 -3.44 -9.76
N PRO A 79 26.60 -2.48 -8.87
CA PRO A 79 25.69 -1.39 -8.58
C PRO A 79 25.44 -0.59 -9.86
N ILE A 80 24.16 -0.33 -10.15
CA ILE A 80 23.75 0.56 -11.25
C ILE A 80 24.27 2.00 -11.06
#